data_AF-A0A4S0IJK4-F1
#
_entry.id   AF-A0A4S0IJK4-F1
#
_cell.length_a   1.000
_cell.length_b   1.000
_cell.length_c   1.000
_cell.angle_alpha   90.00
_cell.angle_beta   90.00
_cell.angle_gamma   90.00
#
_symmetry.space_group_name_H-M   'P 1'
#
loop_
_entity.id
_entity.type
_entity.pdbx_description
1 polymer ?
#
loop_
_entity_poly.entity_id
_entity_poly.type
_entity_poly.pdbx_seq_one_letter_code
_entity_poly.pdbx_strand_id
1 'polypeptide(L)' 'QTFMEWEHHKAENIMGFRDHAYRSLMTGTMAPLHHTPWLQALDDSMESYLEVKGVAAE' A
#
# COMPACT_ATOMS: atom_id res chain seq x y z
N GLN A 1 12.16 1.26 -12.82
CA GLN A 1 11.87 -0.08 -12.24
C GLN A 1 10.50 -0.09 -11.57
N THR A 2 10.16 0.90 -10.74
CA THR A 2 8.85 1.00 -10.06
C THR A 2 7.63 0.77 -10.97
N PHE A 3 7.58 1.36 -12.16
CA PHE A 3 6.47 1.11 -13.10
C PHE A 3 6.42 -0.34 -13.61
N MET A 4 7.57 -0.98 -13.83
CA MET A 4 7.62 -2.38 -14.22
C MET A 4 7.11 -3.27 -13.08
N GLU A 5 7.53 -3.01 -11.83
CA GLU A 5 7.03 -3.74 -10.65
C GLU A 5 5.51 -3.58 -10.49
N TRP A 6 5.00 -2.36 -10.65
CA TRP A 6 3.56 -2.08 -10.64
C TRP A 6 2.80 -2.86 -11.73
N GLU A 7 3.34 -2.91 -12.94
CA GLU A 7 2.76 -3.68 -14.04
C GLU A 7 2.74 -5.19 -13.74
N HIS A 8 3.83 -5.74 -13.20
CA HIS A 8 3.89 -7.15 -12.81
C HIS A 8 2.89 -7.47 -11.69
N HIS A 9 2.79 -6.64 -10.63
CA HIS A 9 1.82 -6.86 -9.56
C HIS A 9 0.37 -6.85 -10.08
N LYS A 10 0.07 -6.01 -11.08
CA LYS A 10 -1.24 -6.03 -11.76
C LYS A 10 -1.49 -7.32 -12.54
N ALA A 11 -0.47 -7.86 -13.19
CA ALA A 11 -0.55 -9.13 -13.90
C ALA A 11 -0.70 -10.33 -12.94
N GLU A 12 -0.01 -10.30 -11.79
CA GLU A 12 -0.06 -11.34 -10.76
C GLU A 12 -1.40 -11.39 -10.04
N ASN A 13 -1.93 -10.23 -9.62
CA ASN A 13 -3.23 -10.13 -8.99
C ASN A 13 -3.88 -8.76 -9.23
N ILE A 14 -4.77 -8.71 -10.21
CA ILE A 14 -5.46 -7.48 -10.60
C ILE A 14 -6.32 -6.86 -9.49
N MET A 15 -6.73 -7.65 -8.49
CA MET A 15 -7.51 -7.17 -7.33
C MET A 15 -6.63 -6.90 -6.10
N GLY A 16 -5.39 -7.40 -6.07
CA GLY A 16 -4.47 -7.27 -4.94
C GLY A 16 -3.29 -6.31 -5.16
N PHE A 17 -3.06 -5.84 -6.39
CA PHE A 17 -1.88 -5.03 -6.71
C PHE A 17 -1.74 -3.72 -5.89
N ARG A 18 -2.83 -3.24 -5.27
CA ARG A 18 -2.82 -2.05 -4.41
C ARG A 18 -2.25 -2.31 -3.02
N ASP A 19 -2.13 -3.57 -2.62
CA ASP A 19 -1.62 -3.98 -1.31
C ASP A 19 -0.08 -4.07 -1.27
N HIS A 20 0.60 -3.52 -2.28
CA HIS A 20 2.06 -3.49 -2.40
C HIS A 20 2.62 -2.10 -2.08
N ALA A 21 3.80 -2.07 -1.46
CA ALA A 21 4.56 -0.85 -1.17
C ALA A 21 5.76 -0.70 -2.10
N TYR A 22 6.15 0.55 -2.38
CA TYR A 22 7.29 0.89 -3.22
C TYR A 22 8.23 1.89 -2.54
N ARG A 23 9.49 1.88 -2.96
CA ARG A 23 10.51 2.79 -2.45
C ARG A 23 10.38 4.17 -3.10
N SER A 24 10.44 5.22 -2.28
CA SER A 24 10.52 6.60 -2.73
C SER A 24 11.80 6.85 -3.54
N LEU A 25 11.66 7.42 -4.74
CA LEU A 25 12.81 7.81 -5.58
C LEU A 25 13.55 9.02 -5.04
N MET A 26 12.89 9.84 -4.23
CA MET A 26 13.44 11.09 -3.71
C MET A 26 14.14 10.89 -2.36
N THR A 27 13.54 10.10 -1.47
CA THR A 27 14.02 9.91 -0.09
C THR A 27 14.64 8.54 0.14
N GLY A 28 14.44 7.57 -0.76
CA GLY A 28 14.90 6.19 -0.59
C GLY A 28 14.13 5.39 0.48
N THR A 29 13.19 6.00 1.20
CA THR A 29 12.36 5.33 2.21
C THR A 29 11.35 4.39 1.56
N MET A 30 11.18 3.18 2.09
CA MET A 30 10.11 2.26 1.67
C MET A 30 8.79 2.72 2.27
N ALA A 31 7.72 2.76 1.47
CA ALA A 31 6.38 3.05 1.99
C ALA A 31 5.94 1.94 2.97
N PRO A 32 5.23 2.25 4.06
CA PRO A 32 4.62 1.22 4.89
C PRO A 32 3.46 0.56 4.15
N LEU A 33 3.11 -0.66 4.55
CA LEU A 33 1.84 -1.26 4.13
C LEU A 33 0.68 -0.50 4.79
N HIS A 34 -0.44 -0.40 4.07
CA HIS A 34 -1.65 0.20 4.62
C HIS A 34 -2.26 -0.71 5.69
N HIS A 35 -3.00 -0.14 6.63
CA HIS A 35 -3.54 -0.86 7.78
C HIS A 35 -4.74 -1.77 7.43
N THR A 36 -5.34 -1.62 6.25
CA THR A 36 -6.43 -2.46 5.72
C THR A 36 -6.14 -2.86 4.27
N PRO A 37 -6.30 -4.15 3.87
CA PRO A 37 -6.21 -4.55 2.46
C PRO A 37 -7.24 -3.83 1.59
N TRP A 38 -6.90 -3.52 0.35
CA TRP A 38 -7.72 -2.68 -0.53
C TRP A 38 -9.16 -3.20 -0.70
N LEU A 39 -9.34 -4.51 -0.83
CA LEU A 39 -10.68 -5.11 -0.98
C LEU A 39 -11.57 -4.89 0.25
N GLN A 40 -10.98 -4.69 1.42
CA GLN A 40 -11.68 -4.49 2.70
C GLN A 40 -11.75 -3.02 3.12
N ALA A 41 -10.99 -2.13 2.46
CA ALA A 41 -10.96 -0.69 2.72
C ALA A 41 -12.14 0.02 2.03
N LEU A 42 -13.34 -0.19 2.56
CA LEU A 42 -14.59 0.34 1.99
C LEU A 42 -14.84 1.83 2.29
N ASP A 43 -14.24 2.36 3.35
CA ASP A 43 -14.29 3.77 3.71
C ASP A 43 -13.15 4.51 2.99
N ASP A 44 -13.49 5.35 2.02
CA ASP A 44 -12.56 6.11 1.19
C ASP A 44 -12.26 7.52 1.73
N SER A 45 -12.72 7.82 2.95
CA SER A 45 -12.41 9.09 3.60
C SER A 45 -10.92 9.21 3.92
N MET A 46 -10.43 10.45 3.83
CA MET A 46 -9.06 10.77 4.23
C MET A 46 -8.81 10.50 5.73
N GLU A 47 -9.83 10.67 6.56
CA GLU A 47 -9.75 10.42 8.01
C GLU A 47 -9.44 8.94 8.29
N SER A 48 -10.20 8.02 7.67
CA SER A 48 -9.93 6.58 7.72
C SER A 48 -8.54 6.26 7.17
N TYR A 49 -8.20 6.77 5.97
CA TYR A 49 -6.93 6.45 5.31
C TYR A 49 -5.68 6.86 6.11
N LEU A 50 -5.74 7.98 6.83
CA LEU A 50 -4.62 8.50 7.63
C LEU A 50 -4.60 7.97 9.07
N GLU A 51 -5.55 7.11 9.45
CA GLU A 51 -5.57 6.50 10.78
C GLU A 51 -4.30 5.66 11.00
N VAL A 52 -3.58 5.97 12.08
CA VAL A 52 -2.43 5.17 12.54
C VAL A 52 -2.95 4.19 13.58
N LYS A 53 -3.39 3.01 13.13
CA LYS A 53 -3.60 1.88 14.04
C LYS A 53 -2.23 1.45 14.52
N GLY A 54 -1.91 1.82 15.76
CA GLY A 54 -0.62 1.55 16.36
C GLY A 54 -0.21 0.10 16.12
N VAL A 55 0.95 -0.08 15.49
CA VAL A 55 1.65 -1.37 15.52
C VAL A 55 1.82 -1.67 17.00
N ALA A 56 1.13 -2.70 17.50
CA ALA A 56 1.46 -3.28 18.78
C ALA A 56 2.96 -3.59 18.70
N ALA A 57 3.74 -2.92 19.53
CA ALA A 57 5.16 -3.20 19.67
C ALA A 57 5.30 -4.66 20.09
N GLU A 58 5.82 -5.48 19.18
CA GLU A 58 6.50 -6.74 19.51
C GLU A 58 8.00 -6.55 19.21
#